data_AF-A0A7Y1TLE5-F1
#
_entry.id   AF-A0A7Y1TLE5-F1
#
_cell.length_a   1.000
_cell.length_b   1.000
_cell.length_c   1.000
_cell.angle_alpha   90.00
_cell.angle_beta   90.00
_cell.angle_gamma   90.00
#
_symmetry.space_group_name_H-M   'P 1'
#
loop_
_entity.id
_entity.type
_entity.pdbx_description
1 polymer ?
#
loop_
_entity_poly.entity_id
_entity_poly.type
_entity_poly.pdbx_seq_one_letter_code
_entity_poly.pdbx_strand_id
1 'polypeptide(L)'
;MKKLSILFVLSFFFLAGTAAFAQEVKEEIKKEVKKEMKAQKAEISVVDLPEAVQKTLKESFADYNVKKAYKFRNDQGETVFYTKVEKDGKWLKIGLDANGKVFKKKEIEMKDETS
;
A
#
# COMPACT_ATOMS: atom_id res chain seq x y z
N MET A 1 28.00 28.39 10.68
CA MET A 1 26.65 27.99 11.08
C MET A 1 26.41 26.54 10.65
N LYS A 2 25.97 25.72 11.62
CA LYS A 2 25.44 24.34 11.57
C LYS A 2 26.17 23.27 10.73
N LYS A 3 27.02 22.52 11.45
CA LYS A 3 27.42 21.13 11.16
C LYS A 3 26.30 20.21 11.67
N LEU A 4 26.02 19.10 10.98
CA LEU A 4 25.38 17.96 11.63
C LEU A 4 26.03 16.66 11.12
N SER A 5 27.07 16.25 11.85
CA SER A 5 27.61 14.91 11.84
C SER A 5 26.62 13.97 12.51
N ILE A 6 26.37 12.79 11.94
CA ILE A 6 25.80 11.65 12.67
C ILE A 6 26.74 10.48 12.46
N LEU A 7 27.59 10.29 13.46
CA LEU A 7 28.43 9.12 13.69
C LEU A 7 27.56 8.13 14.48
N PHE A 8 27.11 7.03 13.88
CA PHE A 8 26.42 5.95 14.61
C PHE A 8 27.46 5.10 15.34
N VAL A 9 27.79 5.49 16.58
CA VAL A 9 28.52 4.65 17.52
C VAL A 9 27.54 3.63 18.09
N LEU A 10 27.53 2.42 17.52
CA LEU A 10 26.77 1.30 18.07
C LEU A 10 27.70 0.50 19.00
N SER A 11 27.85 0.97 20.23
CA SER A 11 28.40 0.18 21.33
C SER A 11 27.37 0.15 22.45
N PHE A 12 26.51 -0.86 22.44
CA PHE A 12 25.77 -1.29 23.62
C PHE A 12 25.80 -2.81 23.72
N PHE A 13 26.74 -3.27 24.54
CA PHE A 13 26.54 -4.23 25.62
C PHE A 13 25.53 -5.36 25.40
N PHE A 14 26.10 -6.55 25.24
CA PHE A 14 25.44 -7.84 25.41
C PHE A 14 25.27 -8.09 26.92
N LEU A 15 24.04 -8.12 27.47
CA LEU A 15 23.72 -8.93 28.66
C LEU A 15 22.21 -9.12 28.91
N ALA A 16 21.81 -10.39 28.89
CA ALA A 16 20.67 -11.04 29.56
C ALA A 16 19.23 -10.51 29.37
N GLY A 17 18.34 -11.41 28.93
CA GLY A 17 16.96 -11.43 29.44
C GLY A 17 15.85 -11.51 28.41
N THR A 18 15.26 -12.70 28.33
CA THR A 18 13.86 -12.99 27.94
C THR A 18 13.53 -12.99 26.44
N ALA A 19 13.40 -14.20 25.90
CA ALA A 19 12.72 -14.50 24.64
C ALA A 19 11.20 -14.18 24.65
N ALA A 20 10.70 -13.45 25.65
CA ALA A 20 9.29 -13.08 25.80
C ALA A 20 8.96 -11.66 25.27
N PHE A 21 9.97 -10.78 25.11
CA PHE A 21 9.78 -9.41 24.61
C PHE A 21 10.01 -9.25 23.10
N ALA A 22 10.30 -10.34 22.38
CA ALA A 22 10.56 -10.31 20.94
C ALA A 22 9.29 -10.39 20.09
N GLN A 23 8.17 -10.83 20.67
CA GLN A 23 6.93 -11.06 19.93
C GLN A 23 6.00 -9.84 19.97
N GLU A 24 6.04 -9.05 21.04
CA GLU A 24 5.18 -7.86 21.22
C GLU A 24 5.67 -6.67 20.37
N VAL A 25 6.99 -6.45 20.29
CA VAL A 25 7.61 -5.38 19.48
C VAL A 25 7.35 -5.55 17.97
N LYS A 26 7.23 -6.79 17.46
CA LYS A 26 6.93 -7.03 16.03
C LYS A 26 5.51 -6.63 15.63
N GLU A 27 4.54 -6.77 16.53
CA GLU A 27 3.15 -6.44 16.22
C GLU A 27 2.87 -4.93 16.34
N GLU A 28 3.54 -4.25 17.26
CA GLU A 28 3.46 -2.78 17.38
C GLU A 28 4.10 -2.06 16.19
N ILE A 29 5.27 -2.51 15.73
CA ILE A 29 5.89 -2.00 14.48
C ILE A 29 4.95 -2.22 13.28
N LYS A 30 4.27 -3.38 13.19
CA LYS A 30 3.30 -3.64 12.12
C LYS A 30 2.09 -2.69 12.16
N LYS A 31 1.67 -2.26 13.35
CA LYS A 31 0.56 -1.31 13.53
C LYS A 31 0.98 0.12 13.21
N GLU A 32 2.17 0.55 13.61
CA GLU A 32 2.67 1.89 13.31
C GLU A 32 3.06 2.05 11.84
N VAL A 33 3.71 1.05 11.23
CA VAL A 33 3.96 1.01 9.77
C VAL A 33 2.64 1.01 8.99
N LYS A 34 1.62 0.27 9.44
CA LYS A 34 0.27 0.35 8.82
C LYS A 34 -0.38 1.72 8.98
N LYS A 35 -0.12 2.44 10.08
CA LYS A 35 -0.70 3.76 10.36
C LYS A 35 -0.03 4.84 9.50
N GLU A 36 1.27 4.74 9.25
CA GLU A 36 2.00 5.63 8.34
C GLU A 36 1.79 5.28 6.86
N MET A 37 1.66 3.99 6.49
CA MET A 37 1.28 3.60 5.12
C MET A 37 -0.14 4.02 4.75
N LYS A 38 -1.06 4.10 5.73
CA LYS A 38 -2.39 4.70 5.51
C LYS A 38 -2.30 6.18 5.10
N ALA A 39 -1.22 6.89 5.44
CA ALA A 39 -1.06 8.32 5.15
C ALA A 39 -0.51 8.64 3.73
N GLN A 40 -0.06 7.65 2.96
CA GLN A 40 0.51 7.88 1.61
C GLN A 40 -0.34 7.30 0.47
N LYS A 41 -1.64 7.13 0.68
CA LYS A 41 -2.57 6.75 -0.37
C LYS A 41 -3.03 8.01 -1.12
N ALA A 42 -2.34 8.33 -2.22
CA ALA A 42 -2.74 9.42 -3.09
C ALA A 42 -3.85 8.93 -4.05
N GLU A 43 -5.00 9.60 -4.04
CA GLU A 43 -5.96 9.44 -5.13
C GLU A 43 -5.38 10.07 -6.39
N ILE A 44 -5.41 9.33 -7.50
CA ILE A 44 -4.87 9.75 -8.80
C ILE A 44 -5.94 9.56 -9.86
N SER A 45 -5.80 10.27 -10.99
CA SER A 45 -6.70 10.06 -12.11
C SER A 45 -6.40 8.74 -12.80
N VAL A 46 -7.40 8.15 -13.46
CA VAL A 46 -7.21 6.92 -14.24
C VAL A 46 -6.20 7.13 -15.37
N VAL A 47 -6.09 8.35 -15.90
CA VAL A 47 -5.12 8.73 -16.94
C VAL A 47 -3.68 8.76 -16.43
N ASP A 48 -3.47 8.92 -15.12
CA ASP A 48 -2.14 8.92 -14.48
C ASP A 48 -1.65 7.49 -14.17
N LEU A 49 -2.48 6.48 -14.41
CA LEU A 49 -2.06 5.08 -14.28
C LEU A 49 -1.05 4.74 -15.38
N PRO A 50 -0.04 3.92 -15.08
CA PRO A 50 0.86 3.41 -16.11
C PRO A 50 0.11 2.72 -17.25
N GLU A 51 0.62 2.82 -18.46
CA GLU A 51 0.00 2.23 -19.65
C GLU A 51 -0.30 0.74 -19.48
N ALA A 52 0.62 0.00 -18.86
CA ALA A 52 0.45 -1.42 -18.56
C ALA A 52 -0.75 -1.68 -17.62
N VAL A 53 -0.94 -0.82 -16.60
CA VAL A 53 -2.10 -0.92 -15.69
C VAL A 53 -3.39 -0.59 -16.42
N GLN A 54 -3.39 0.48 -17.24
CA GLN A 54 -4.56 0.84 -18.05
C GLN A 54 -4.94 -0.28 -19.02
N LYS A 55 -3.94 -0.93 -19.65
CA LYS A 55 -4.14 -2.06 -20.55
C LYS A 55 -4.78 -3.24 -19.82
N THR A 56 -4.25 -3.64 -18.65
CA THR A 56 -4.86 -4.72 -17.85
C THR A 56 -6.31 -4.40 -17.47
N LEU A 57 -6.62 -3.15 -17.10
CA LEU A 57 -7.98 -2.75 -16.77
C LEU A 57 -8.91 -2.85 -17.99
N LYS A 58 -8.44 -2.44 -19.18
CA LYS A 58 -9.21 -2.55 -20.43
C LYS A 58 -9.38 -3.98 -20.91
N GLU A 59 -8.40 -4.87 -20.71
CA GLU A 59 -8.45 -6.24 -21.23
C GLU A 59 -9.13 -7.21 -20.24
N SER A 60 -8.77 -7.16 -18.96
CA SER A 60 -9.26 -8.11 -17.95
C SER A 60 -10.51 -7.62 -17.20
N PHE A 61 -10.78 -6.31 -17.25
CA PHE A 61 -11.88 -5.68 -16.53
C PHE A 61 -12.68 -4.73 -17.44
N ALA A 62 -12.76 -5.04 -18.75
CA ALA A 62 -13.44 -4.24 -19.76
C ALA A 62 -14.89 -3.88 -19.38
N ASP A 63 -15.60 -4.83 -18.75
CA ASP A 63 -16.99 -4.65 -18.34
C ASP A 63 -17.16 -3.80 -17.08
N TYR A 64 -16.05 -3.45 -16.40
CA TYR A 64 -16.07 -2.68 -15.17
C TYR A 64 -15.67 -1.23 -15.43
N ASN A 65 -16.42 -0.31 -14.85
CA ASN A 65 -16.09 1.11 -14.87
C ASN A 65 -15.11 1.44 -13.75
N VAL A 66 -13.93 1.96 -14.10
CA VAL A 66 -12.98 2.46 -13.11
C VAL A 66 -13.53 3.74 -12.50
N LYS A 67 -13.84 3.72 -11.19
CA LYS A 67 -14.39 4.87 -10.47
C LYS A 67 -13.34 5.66 -9.71
N LYS A 68 -12.38 4.96 -9.10
CA LYS A 68 -11.30 5.58 -8.34
C LYS A 68 -9.99 4.83 -8.57
N ALA A 69 -8.90 5.56 -8.59
CA ALA A 69 -7.55 5.01 -8.65
C ALA A 69 -6.69 5.62 -7.56
N TYR A 70 -5.82 4.80 -6.98
CA TYR A 70 -4.96 5.18 -5.88
C TYR A 70 -3.56 4.68 -6.14
N LYS A 71 -2.58 5.52 -5.82
CA LYS A 71 -1.16 5.21 -5.83
C LYS A 71 -0.62 5.26 -4.40
N PHE A 72 0.20 4.28 -4.04
CA PHE A 72 0.90 4.24 -2.76
C PHE A 72 2.16 3.39 -2.89
N ARG A 73 3.08 3.52 -1.93
CA ARG A 73 4.23 2.60 -1.80
C ARG A 73 3.88 1.46 -0.86
N ASN A 74 4.21 0.23 -1.24
CA ASN A 74 4.10 -0.93 -0.35
C ASN A 74 5.22 -0.93 0.71
N ASP A 75 5.18 -1.88 1.66
CA ASP A 75 6.21 -2.06 2.69
C ASP A 75 7.62 -2.31 2.12
N GLN A 76 7.72 -2.73 0.86
CA GLN A 76 8.97 -3.00 0.15
C GLN A 76 9.50 -1.76 -0.60
N GLY A 77 8.80 -0.61 -0.52
CA GLY A 77 9.18 0.63 -1.20
C GLY A 77 8.74 0.70 -2.68
N GLU A 78 8.05 -0.30 -3.18
CA GLU A 78 7.58 -0.40 -4.57
C GLU A 78 6.27 0.38 -4.77
N THR A 79 6.13 0.99 -5.94
CA THR A 79 4.90 1.69 -6.32
C THR A 79 3.84 0.69 -6.77
N VAL A 80 2.69 0.75 -6.12
CA VAL A 80 1.53 -0.10 -6.40
C VAL A 80 0.28 0.75 -6.55
N PHE A 81 -0.67 0.20 -7.31
CA PHE A 81 -1.89 0.88 -7.71
C PHE A 81 -3.10 0.10 -7.20
N TYR A 82 -4.03 0.78 -6.53
CA TYR A 82 -5.35 0.21 -6.24
C TYR A 82 -6.41 0.93 -7.04
N THR A 83 -7.18 0.19 -7.83
CA THR A 83 -8.37 0.72 -8.49
C THR A 83 -9.64 0.18 -7.85
N LYS A 84 -10.64 1.05 -7.71
CA LYS A 84 -12.00 0.66 -7.38
C LYS A 84 -12.80 0.72 -8.68
N VAL A 85 -13.34 -0.43 -9.07
CA VAL A 85 -14.11 -0.59 -10.29
C VAL A 85 -15.52 -1.06 -9.96
N GLU A 86 -16.50 -0.67 -10.77
CA GLU A 86 -17.92 -0.95 -10.55
C GLU A 86 -18.54 -1.59 -11.79
N LYS A 87 -19.36 -2.63 -11.59
CA LYS A 87 -20.21 -3.22 -12.62
C LYS A 87 -21.54 -3.61 -11.99
N ASP A 88 -22.65 -3.06 -12.50
CA ASP A 88 -24.01 -3.37 -12.05
C ASP A 88 -24.18 -3.27 -10.51
N GLY A 89 -23.64 -2.22 -9.89
CA GLY A 89 -23.67 -2.02 -8.44
C GLY A 89 -22.70 -2.89 -7.63
N LYS A 90 -21.97 -3.81 -8.25
CA LYS A 90 -20.90 -4.60 -7.60
C LYS A 90 -19.58 -3.88 -7.69
N TRP A 91 -18.94 -3.66 -6.54
CA TRP A 91 -17.66 -2.98 -6.46
C TRP A 91 -16.51 -3.97 -6.25
N LEU A 92 -15.46 -3.82 -7.05
CA LEU A 92 -14.21 -4.56 -6.91
C LEU A 92 -13.06 -3.60 -6.61
N LYS A 93 -12.23 -3.98 -5.65
CA LYS A 93 -10.92 -3.39 -5.41
C LYS A 93 -9.84 -4.28 -6.04
N ILE A 94 -9.10 -3.73 -6.99
CA ILE A 94 -8.05 -4.41 -7.73
C ILE A 94 -6.71 -3.77 -7.38
N GLY A 95 -5.75 -4.57 -6.93
CA GLY A 95 -4.37 -4.17 -6.68
C GLY A 95 -3.47 -4.63 -7.81
N LEU A 96 -2.80 -3.68 -8.44
CA LEU A 96 -1.89 -3.89 -9.57
C LEU A 96 -0.50 -3.31 -9.24
N ASP A 97 0.54 -3.98 -9.71
CA ASP A 97 1.88 -3.37 -9.75
C ASP A 97 2.02 -2.41 -10.93
N ALA A 98 3.17 -1.75 -11.07
CA ALA A 98 3.44 -0.84 -12.19
C ALA A 98 3.46 -1.52 -13.58
N ASN A 99 3.62 -2.84 -13.62
CA ASN A 99 3.60 -3.64 -14.85
C ASN A 99 2.18 -4.13 -15.20
N GLY A 100 1.16 -3.73 -14.44
CA GLY A 100 -0.21 -4.18 -14.65
C GLY A 100 -0.49 -5.60 -14.18
N LYS A 101 0.39 -6.21 -13.37
CA LYS A 101 0.13 -7.53 -12.78
C LYS A 101 -0.80 -7.39 -11.59
N VAL A 102 -1.92 -8.11 -11.63
CA VAL A 102 -2.87 -8.16 -10.51
C VAL A 102 -2.31 -9.04 -9.39
N PHE A 103 -2.08 -8.45 -8.22
CA PHE A 103 -1.68 -9.19 -7.01
C PHE A 103 -2.80 -9.26 -5.97
N LYS A 104 -3.85 -8.46 -6.13
CA LYS A 104 -5.00 -8.43 -5.21
C LYS A 104 -6.30 -8.19 -5.97
N LYS A 105 -7.32 -8.99 -5.68
CA LYS A 105 -8.70 -8.76 -6.13
C LYS A 105 -9.62 -9.02 -4.94
N LYS A 106 -10.47 -8.05 -4.60
CA LYS A 106 -11.42 -8.19 -3.50
C LYS A 106 -12.73 -7.49 -3.86
N GLU A 107 -13.84 -8.20 -3.72
CA GLU A 107 -15.16 -7.59 -3.73
C GLU A 107 -15.35 -6.75 -2.47
N ILE A 108 -15.80 -5.51 -2.66
CA ILE A 108 -16.06 -4.57 -1.60
C ILE A 108 -17.51 -4.13 -1.72
N GLU A 109 -18.18 -3.95 -0.59
CA GLU A 109 -19.40 -3.15 -0.55
C GLU A 109 -18.97 -1.70 -0.39
N MET A 110 -19.67 -0.77 -1.04
CA MET A 110 -19.40 0.66 -0.88
C MET A 110 -19.93 1.13 0.48
N LYS A 111 -19.31 0.66 1.57
CA LYS A 111 -19.32 1.34 2.87
C LYS A 111 -18.06 2.18 2.89
N ASP A 112 -18.22 3.50 2.94
CA ASP A 112 -17.16 4.47 3.16
C ASP A 112 -16.07 3.89 4.09
N GLU A 113 -14.85 3.70 3.57
CA GLU A 113 -13.65 3.55 4.40
C GLU A 113 -13.37 4.93 5.01
N THR A 114 -14.27 5.40 5.88
CA THR A 114 -14.11 6.56 6.76
C THR A 114 -14.39 6.05 8.17
N SER A 115 -13.36 5.48 8.79
CA SER A 115 -13.25 5.28 10.24
C SER A 115 -11.78 5.27 10.62
#